data_AF-A0A921E6N2-F1
#
_entry.id   AF-A0A921E6N2-F1
#
_cell.length_a   1.000
_cell.length_b   1.000
_cell.length_c   1.000
_cell.angle_alpha   90.00
_cell.angle_beta   90.00
_cell.angle_gamma   90.00
#
_symmetry.space_group_name_H-M   'P 1'
#
loop_
_entity.id
_entity.type
_entity.pdbx_description
1 polymer ?
#
loop_
_entity_poly.entity_id
_entity_poly.type
_entity_poly.pdbx_seq_one_letter_code
_entity_poly.pdbx_strand_id
1 'polypeptide(L)' 'CAEAADALVIVTEWNAFRALDLTRLRSLMKAPVLIDLRNVYSPAEAEKHGFAYSGVGIA' A
#
# COMPACT_ATOMS: atom_id res chain seq x y z
N CYS A 1 -12.90 -0.33 0.76
CA CYS A 1 -12.38 -1.56 1.41
C CYS A 1 -11.28 -1.27 2.43
N ALA A 2 -10.60 -0.12 2.41
CA ALA A 2 -9.47 0.14 3.31
C ALA A 2 -9.85 0.59 4.74
N GLU A 3 -11.07 1.10 4.96
CA GLU A 3 -11.50 1.59 6.27
C GLU A 3 -11.46 0.47 7.32
N ALA A 4 -10.78 0.74 8.44
CA ALA A 4 -10.52 -0.19 9.54
C ALA A 4 -9.83 -1.52 9.14
N ALA A 5 -9.27 -1.62 7.94
CA ALA A 5 -8.56 -2.81 7.49
C ALA A 5 -7.20 -2.95 8.20
N ASP A 6 -6.80 -4.19 8.47
CA ASP A 6 -5.48 -4.51 9.01
C ASP A 6 -4.40 -4.53 7.91
N ALA A 7 -4.78 -4.72 6.64
CA ALA A 7 -3.88 -4.68 5.50
C ALA A 7 -4.61 -4.29 4.21
N LEU A 8 -3.87 -3.68 3.28
CA LEU A 8 -4.29 -3.42 1.90
C LEU A 8 -3.46 -4.28 0.96
N VAL A 9 -4.11 -5.01 0.04
CA VAL A 9 -3.43 -5.88 -0.93
C VAL A 9 -3.73 -5.40 -2.36
N ILE A 10 -2.69 -5.08 -3.13
CA ILE A 10 -2.79 -4.77 -4.56
C ILE A 10 -2.54 -6.05 -5.35
N VAL A 11 -3.58 -6.57 -5.99
CA VAL A 11 -3.53 -7.83 -6.79
C VAL A 11 -3.50 -7.56 -8.29
N THR A 12 -3.93 -6.37 -8.72
CA THR A 12 -3.99 -5.95 -10.13
C THR A 12 -3.40 -4.56 -10.29
N GLU A 13 -2.80 -4.28 -11.44
CA GLU A 13 -1.96 -3.11 -11.70
C GLU A 13 -2.69 -1.91 -12.34
N TRP A 14 -3.98 -1.75 -12.05
CA TRP A 14 -4.77 -0.67 -12.62
C TRP A 14 -4.16 0.69 -12.31
N ASN A 15 -4.10 1.58 -13.30
CA ASN A 15 -3.50 2.91 -13.16
C ASN A 15 -4.10 3.74 -12.02
N ALA A 16 -5.37 3.51 -11.66
CA ALA A 16 -6.02 4.14 -10.52
C ALA A 16 -5.26 3.89 -9.20
N PHE A 17 -4.56 2.76 -9.05
CA PHE A 17 -3.78 2.45 -7.86
C PHE A 17 -2.42 3.13 -7.81
N ARG A 18 -1.93 3.69 -8.93
CA ARG A 18 -0.61 4.37 -8.98
C ARG A 18 -0.62 5.75 -8.32
N ALA A 19 -1.81 6.32 -8.13
CA ALA A 19 -2.00 7.69 -7.64
C ALA A 19 -2.90 7.75 -6.40
N LEU A 20 -2.95 6.67 -5.60
CA LEU A 20 -3.67 6.72 -4.33
C LEU A 20 -2.98 7.70 -3.38
N ASP A 21 -3.80 8.44 -2.63
CA ASP A 21 -3.34 9.23 -1.50
C ASP A 21 -3.00 8.29 -0.33
N LEU A 22 -1.72 7.93 -0.23
CA LEU A 22 -1.22 7.04 0.82
C LEU A 22 -1.39 7.66 2.21
N THR A 23 -1.29 8.99 2.35
CA THR A 23 -1.49 9.68 3.63
C THR A 23 -2.91 9.47 4.14
N ARG A 24 -3.90 9.64 3.25
CA ARG A 24 -5.31 9.40 3.57
C ARG A 24 -5.59 7.92 3.82
N LEU A 25 -5.02 7.01 3.03
CA LEU A 25 -5.20 5.57 3.26
C LEU A 25 -4.68 5.16 4.65
N ARG A 26 -3.51 5.64 5.03
CA ARG A 26 -2.89 5.36 6.33
C ARG A 26 -3.77 5.82 7.50
N SER A 27 -4.50 6.92 7.36
CA SER A 27 -5.39 7.40 8.44
C SER A 27 -6.71 6.64 8.55
N LEU A 28 -7.13 5.94 7.48
CA LEU A 28 -8.38 5.17 7.46
C LEU A 28 -8.19 3.72 7.92
N MET A 29 -6.98 3.19 7.85
CA MET A 29 -6.68 1.79 8.17
C MET A 29 -6.45 1.58 9.67
N LYS A 30 -6.78 0.38 10.16
CA LYS A 30 -6.50 -0.04 11.53
C LYS A 30 -5.01 -0.33 11.74
N ALA A 31 -4.37 -0.94 10.73
CA ALA A 31 -2.93 -1.10 10.66
C ALA A 31 -2.45 -0.76 9.24
N PRO A 32 -1.40 0.08 9.08
CA PRO A 32 -0.96 0.50 7.76
C PRO A 32 0.00 -0.54 7.15
N VAL A 33 -0.53 -1.71 6.80
CA VAL A 33 0.22 -2.75 6.08
C VAL A 33 -0.15 -2.71 4.60
N LEU A 34 0.83 -2.53 3.71
CA LEU A 34 0.65 -2.54 2.26
C LEU A 34 1.36 -3.75 1.65
N ILE A 35 0.59 -4.66 1.06
CA ILE A 35 1.09 -5.80 0.30
C ILE A 35 0.85 -5.52 -1.18
N ASP A 36 1.92 -5.34 -1.94
CA ASP A 36 1.85 -4.98 -3.35
C ASP A 36 2.39 -6.12 -4.23
N LEU A 37 1.48 -6.93 -4.77
CA LEU A 37 1.83 -8.06 -5.62
C LEU A 37 2.16 -7.64 -7.06
N ARG A 38 2.07 -6.33 -7.35
CA ARG A 38 2.27 -5.76 -8.68
C ARG A 38 3.39 -4.72 -8.71
N ASN A 39 4.02 -4.44 -7.56
CA ASN A 39 5.08 -3.43 -7.39
C ASN A 39 4.67 -2.07 -8.00
N VAL A 40 3.43 -1.65 -7.74
CA VAL A 40 2.89 -0.33 -8.10
C VAL A 40 3.60 0.78 -7.33
N TYR A 41 3.94 0.54 -6.06
CA TYR A 41 4.71 1.43 -5.21
C TYR A 41 6.13 0.90 -4.96
N SER A 42 7.06 1.81 -4.67
CA SER A 42 8.39 1.43 -4.15
C SER A 42 8.34 1.27 -2.63
N PRO A 43 9.19 0.43 -2.02
CA PRO A 43 9.30 0.32 -0.57
C PRO A 43 9.50 1.68 0.10
N ALA A 44 10.44 2.48 -0.41
CA ALA A 44 10.77 3.79 0.14
C ALA A 44 9.58 4.75 0.14
N GLU A 45 8.75 4.74 -0.91
CA GLU A 45 7.57 5.62 -0.97
C GLU A 45 6.48 5.17 0.00
N ALA A 46 6.24 3.86 0.11
CA ALA A 46 5.27 3.32 1.07
C ALA A 46 5.71 3.59 2.52
N GLU A 47 6.97 3.33 2.85
CA GLU A 47 7.56 3.55 4.17
C GLU A 47 7.55 5.04 4.57
N LYS A 48 7.86 5.93 3.63
CA LYS A 48 7.77 7.39 3.82
C LYS A 48 6.37 7.82 4.25
N HIS A 49 5.33 7.13 3.77
CA HIS A 49 3.93 7.37 4.15
C HIS A 49 3.46 6.56 5.36
N GLY A 50 4.39 5.86 6.03
CA GLY A 50 4.14 5.14 7.27
C GLY A 50 3.52 3.75 7.08
N PHE A 51 3.69 3.14 5.90
CA PHE A 51 3.28 1.75 5.68
C PHE A 51 4.40 0.77 5.97
N ALA A 52 4.05 -0.35 6.60
CA ALA A 52 4.86 -1.56 6.51
C ALA A 52 4.60 -2.19 5.14
N TYR A 53 5.65 -2.26 4.30
CA TYR A 53 5.53 -2.65 2.91
C TYR A 53 6.05 -4.06 2.66
N SER A 54 5.34 -4.82 1.83
CA SER A 54 5.79 -6.12 1.31
C SER A 54 5.46 -6.20 -0.18
N GLY A 55 6.47 -6.48 -1.01
CA GLY A 55 6.28 -6.66 -2.45
C GLY A 55 6.99 -7.91 -2.96
N VAL A 56 6.67 -8.30 -4.19
CA VAL A 56 7.21 -9.52 -4.80
C VAL A 56 8.60 -9.27 -5.38
N GLY A 57 9.57 -10.09 -4.99
CA GLY A 57 10.94 -10.02 -5.50
C GLY A 57 11.78 -8.88 -4.92
N ILE A 58 11.35 -8.33 -3.78
CA ILE A 58 12.05 -7.27 -3.07
C ILE A 58 12.88 -7.94 -1.97
N ALA A 59 14.20 -7.73 -2.04
CA ALA A 59 15.19 -8.30 -1.14
C ALA A 59 15.48 -7.36 0.04
#